data_AF-A0A1F4DAG1-F1
#
_entry.id   AF-A0A1F4DAG1-F1
#
_cell.length_a   1.000
_cell.length_b   1.000
_cell.length_c   1.000
_cell.angle_alpha   90.00
_cell.angle_beta   90.00
_cell.angle_gamma   90.00
#
_symmetry.space_group_name_H-M   'P 1'
#
loop_
_entity.id
_entity.type
_entity.pdbx_description
1 polymer ?
#
loop_
_entity_poly.entity_id
_entity_poly.type
_entity_poly.pdbx_seq_one_letter_code
_entity_poly.pdbx_strand_id
1 'polypeptide(L)'
;MIPIRLFLGQLCAFVFFACVIVLLPLSPLLLSLLTGKGGFVRNYYRTIVKLLITLIAMRQRRSVERYVQSLLSVARPSQVTKIGGFCNHCGNCCLDRRCLFLEKGRENQYFCGIFGTTLRRFTNCGAYPINQEDIDLYACPTYYVIGPASAAPRPIVPWFGSDLETVSQSATADEGRNPAIAGAWHGNLSAATLRGETAHDQSAMHPRE
;
A
#
# COMPACT_ATOMS: atom_id res chain seq x y z
N MET A 1 -1.77 -7.91 35.38
CA MET A 1 -2.74 -8.72 34.61
C MET A 1 -2.78 -8.19 33.18
N ILE A 2 -2.20 -8.91 32.23
CA ILE A 2 -2.30 -8.54 30.81
C ILE A 2 -3.73 -8.86 30.38
N PRO A 3 -4.49 -7.92 29.82
CA PRO A 3 -5.88 -8.17 29.42
C PRO A 3 -5.92 -9.27 28.35
N ILE A 4 -6.79 -10.27 28.54
CA ILE A 4 -7.00 -11.44 27.67
C ILE A 4 -7.10 -11.05 26.18
N ARG A 5 -7.65 -9.86 25.90
CA ARG A 5 -7.81 -9.31 24.56
C ARG A 5 -6.49 -9.00 23.84
N LEU A 6 -5.43 -8.61 24.55
CA LEU A 6 -4.10 -8.39 23.97
C LEU A 6 -3.44 -9.71 23.59
N PHE A 7 -3.58 -10.74 24.42
CA PHE A 7 -3.10 -12.09 24.11
C PHE A 7 -3.80 -12.67 22.88
N LEU A 8 -5.12 -12.45 22.75
CA LEU A 8 -5.87 -12.90 21.57
C LEU A 8 -5.34 -12.26 20.28
N GLY A 9 -5.08 -10.94 20.29
CA GLY A 9 -4.51 -10.25 19.13
C GLY A 9 -3.13 -10.80 18.72
N GLN A 10 -2.27 -11.10 19.71
CA GLN A 10 -0.95 -11.70 19.46
C GLN A 10 -1.05 -13.12 18.90
N LEU A 11 -1.95 -13.95 19.44
CA LEU A 11 -2.19 -15.30 18.95
C LEU A 11 -2.69 -15.28 17.50
N CYS A 12 -3.67 -14.43 17.19
CA CYS A 12 -4.18 -14.26 15.83
C CYS A 12 -3.08 -13.81 14.86
N ALA A 13 -2.24 -12.84 15.26
CA ALA A 13 -1.12 -12.40 14.45
C ALA A 13 -0.11 -13.54 14.21
N PHE A 14 0.22 -14.31 15.24
CA PHE A 14 1.13 -15.46 15.12
C PHE A 14 0.60 -16.52 14.15
N VAL A 15 -0.67 -16.92 14.32
CA VAL A 15 -1.34 -17.89 13.44
C VAL A 15 -1.35 -17.35 12.01
N PHE A 16 -1.68 -16.08 11.81
CA PHE A 16 -1.63 -15.44 10.49
C PHE A 16 -0.24 -15.54 9.84
N PHE A 17 0.83 -15.17 10.54
CA PHE A 17 2.18 -15.26 10.00
C PHE A 17 2.59 -16.72 9.71
N ALA A 18 2.24 -17.66 10.58
CA ALA A 18 2.50 -19.08 10.35
C ALA A 18 1.80 -19.58 9.08
N CYS A 19 0.51 -19.27 8.90
CA CYS A 19 -0.24 -19.60 7.69
C CYS A 19 0.39 -18.98 6.44
N VAL A 20 0.79 -17.71 6.49
CA VAL A 20 1.41 -17.03 5.34
C VAL A 20 2.77 -17.65 5.00
N ILE A 21 3.57 -18.05 5.98
CA ILE A 21 4.85 -18.74 5.74
C ILE A 21 4.63 -20.09 5.06
N VAL A 22 3.64 -20.87 5.51
CA VAL A 22 3.29 -22.15 4.88
C VAL A 22 2.77 -21.95 3.46
N LEU A 23 1.99 -20.89 3.21
CA LEU A 23 1.43 -20.54 1.90
C LEU A 23 2.41 -19.77 1.00
N LEU A 24 3.59 -19.41 1.51
CA LEU A 24 4.58 -18.61 0.80
C LEU A 24 4.95 -19.15 -0.59
N PRO A 25 5.25 -20.45 -0.79
CA PRO A 25 5.55 -20.96 -2.14
C PRO A 25 4.34 -20.89 -3.09
N LEU A 26 3.12 -20.98 -2.57
CA LEU A 26 1.92 -20.87 -3.39
C LEU A 26 1.50 -19.41 -3.65
N SER A 27 2.06 -18.46 -2.90
CA SER A 27 1.63 -17.07 -2.92
C SER A 27 1.72 -16.37 -4.28
N PRO A 28 2.74 -16.57 -5.15
CA PRO A 28 2.79 -15.86 -6.43
C PRO A 28 1.65 -16.29 -7.37
N LEU A 29 1.23 -17.56 -7.29
CA LEU A 29 0.09 -18.08 -8.03
C LEU A 29 -1.22 -17.47 -7.52
N LEU A 30 -1.42 -17.46 -6.20
CA LEU A 30 -2.60 -16.85 -5.58
C LEU A 30 -2.68 -15.35 -5.90
N LEU A 31 -1.57 -14.63 -5.82
CA LEU A 31 -1.52 -13.22 -6.17
C LEU A 31 -1.82 -12.97 -7.64
N SER A 32 -1.28 -13.80 -8.54
CA SER A 32 -1.61 -13.72 -9.97
C SER A 32 -3.10 -13.95 -10.23
N LEU A 33 -3.73 -14.88 -9.51
CA LEU A 33 -5.16 -15.16 -9.62
C LEU A 33 -6.01 -14.00 -9.07
N LEU A 34 -5.66 -13.48 -7.89
CA LEU A 34 -6.39 -12.41 -7.21
C LEU A 34 -6.28 -11.05 -7.91
N THR A 35 -5.13 -10.78 -8.53
CA THR A 35 -4.87 -9.48 -9.18
C THR A 35 -5.02 -9.51 -10.71
N GLY A 36 -5.13 -10.70 -11.31
CA GLY A 36 -5.09 -10.89 -12.76
C GLY A 36 -3.71 -10.60 -13.39
N LYS A 37 -2.66 -10.36 -12.60
CA LYS A 37 -1.32 -10.01 -13.11
C LYS A 37 -0.41 -11.25 -13.15
N GLY A 38 -0.19 -11.81 -14.35
CA GLY A 38 0.74 -12.94 -14.57
C GLY A 38 2.21 -12.65 -14.21
N GLY A 39 2.57 -11.38 -14.02
CA GLY A 39 3.93 -10.96 -13.66
C GLY A 39 4.46 -11.56 -12.35
N PHE A 40 3.57 -11.91 -11.42
CA PHE A 40 3.95 -12.51 -10.13
C PHE A 40 4.53 -13.92 -10.29
N VAL A 41 3.95 -14.74 -11.17
CA VAL A 41 4.43 -16.10 -11.48
C VAL A 41 5.67 -16.05 -12.36
N ARG A 42 5.68 -15.16 -13.38
CA ARG A 42 6.85 -15.02 -14.28
C ARG A 42 8.11 -14.61 -13.51
N ASN A 43 7.97 -13.76 -12.50
CA ASN A 43 9.08 -13.31 -11.64
C ASN A 43 9.02 -13.98 -10.27
N TYR A 44 8.75 -15.29 -10.22
CA TYR A 44 8.48 -16.04 -8.99
C TYR A 44 9.47 -15.73 -7.86
N TYR A 45 10.78 -15.90 -8.09
CA TYR A 45 11.81 -15.65 -7.08
C TYR A 45 11.79 -14.21 -6.54
N ARG A 46 11.65 -13.23 -7.43
CA ARG A 46 11.57 -11.81 -7.05
C ARG A 46 10.31 -11.53 -6.23
N THR A 47 9.18 -12.15 -6.60
CA THR A 47 7.92 -12.05 -5.86
C THR A 47 8.07 -12.60 -4.44
N ILE A 48 8.69 -13.78 -4.31
CA ILE A 48 8.95 -14.41 -3.01
C ILE A 48 9.84 -13.52 -2.12
N VAL A 49 10.96 -13.02 -2.64
CA VAL A 49 11.86 -12.14 -1.89
C VAL A 49 11.14 -10.87 -1.44
N LYS A 50 10.38 -10.22 -2.34
CA LYS A 50 9.58 -9.03 -1.98
C LYS A 50 8.51 -9.35 -0.94
N LEU A 51 7.87 -10.50 -1.01
CA LEU A 51 6.87 -10.92 -0.03
C LEU A 51 7.52 -11.15 1.34
N LEU A 52 8.71 -11.76 1.41
CA LEU A 52 9.47 -11.92 2.65
C LEU A 52 9.82 -10.56 3.27
N ILE A 53 10.32 -9.62 2.46
CA ILE A 53 10.61 -8.24 2.90
C ILE A 53 9.33 -7.58 3.46
N THR A 54 8.21 -7.77 2.77
CA THR A 54 6.89 -7.27 3.20
C THR A 54 6.48 -7.89 4.54
N LEU A 55 6.64 -9.20 4.73
CA LEU A 55 6.32 -9.89 5.97
C LEU A 55 7.16 -9.42 7.14
N ILE A 56 8.47 -9.24 6.93
CA ILE A 56 9.38 -8.68 7.92
C ILE A 56 8.94 -7.26 8.30
N ALA A 57 8.63 -6.40 7.33
CA ALA A 57 8.15 -5.05 7.58
C ALA A 57 6.81 -5.03 8.34
N MET A 58 5.87 -5.92 7.97
CA MET A 58 4.58 -6.06 8.67
C MET A 58 4.76 -6.45 10.14
N ARG A 59 5.68 -7.38 10.41
CA ARG A 59 6.01 -7.85 11.77
C ARG A 59 6.69 -6.74 12.58
N GLN A 60 7.70 -6.07 12.01
CA GLN A 60 8.41 -4.96 12.65
C GLN A 60 7.46 -3.82 13.04
N ARG A 61 6.53 -3.46 12.14
CA ARG A 61 5.58 -2.36 12.38
C ARG A 61 4.32 -2.79 13.14
N ARG A 62 4.18 -4.07 13.51
CA ARG A 62 3.00 -4.65 14.19
C ARG A 62 1.67 -4.34 13.50
N SER A 63 1.70 -4.18 12.17
CA SER A 63 0.55 -3.74 11.37
C SER A 63 -0.65 -4.70 11.48
N VAL A 64 -0.40 -6.01 11.49
CA VAL A 64 -1.43 -7.05 11.64
C VAL A 64 -2.04 -7.02 13.04
N GLU A 65 -1.21 -6.86 14.08
CA GLU A 65 -1.69 -6.79 15.46
C GLU A 65 -2.64 -5.60 15.65
N ARG A 66 -2.27 -4.41 15.13
CA ARG A 66 -3.14 -3.22 15.20
C ARG A 66 -4.43 -3.38 14.41
N TYR A 67 -4.37 -3.97 13.22
CA TYR A 67 -5.57 -4.25 12.43
C TYR A 67 -6.52 -5.26 13.11
N VAL A 68 -5.98 -6.34 13.68
CA VAL A 68 -6.80 -7.30 14.43
C VAL A 68 -7.40 -6.64 15.67
N GLN A 69 -6.64 -5.81 16.38
CA GLN A 69 -7.15 -5.06 17.53
C GLN A 69 -8.26 -4.07 17.16
N SER A 70 -8.21 -3.45 15.97
CA SER A 70 -9.27 -2.58 15.49
C SER A 70 -10.54 -3.35 15.12
N LEU A 71 -10.41 -4.51 14.45
CA LEU A 71 -11.54 -5.39 14.16
C LEU A 71 -12.20 -5.94 15.43
N LEU A 72 -11.40 -6.35 16.42
CA LEU A 72 -11.91 -6.87 17.69
C LEU A 72 -12.44 -5.78 18.63
N SER A 73 -12.45 -4.50 18.21
CA SER A 73 -12.84 -3.35 19.03
C SER A 73 -12.10 -3.30 20.39
N VAL A 74 -10.87 -3.84 20.42
CA VAL A 74 -10.03 -3.90 21.62
C VAL A 74 -9.29 -2.57 21.79
N ALA A 75 -9.04 -1.85 20.70
CA ALA A 75 -8.54 -0.49 20.72
C ALA A 75 -9.57 0.44 21.37
N ARG A 76 -9.13 1.19 22.39
CA ARG A 76 -9.95 2.01 23.29
C ARG A 76 -10.99 2.85 22.52
N PRO A 77 -12.24 2.96 22.98
CA PRO A 77 -13.25 3.87 22.42
C PRO A 77 -12.97 5.35 22.73
N SER A 78 -11.71 5.75 22.93
CA SER A 78 -11.35 7.15 23.19
C SER A 78 -11.26 7.88 21.85
N GLN A 79 -12.40 8.45 21.48
CA GLN A 79 -12.63 9.43 20.41
C GLN A 79 -12.68 8.82 19.00
N VAL A 80 -13.88 8.86 18.42
CA VAL A 80 -14.10 8.83 16.97
C VAL A 80 -13.33 10.01 16.39
N THR A 81 -12.04 9.80 16.15
CA THR A 81 -11.16 10.81 15.57
C THR A 81 -11.45 10.77 14.09
N LYS A 82 -12.12 11.82 13.61
CA LYS A 82 -12.46 11.92 12.20
C LYS A 82 -11.15 12.08 11.45
N ILE A 83 -10.78 11.14 10.61
CA ILE A 83 -9.53 11.22 9.84
C ILE A 83 -9.82 12.00 8.55
N GLY A 84 -9.02 13.03 8.30
CA GLY A 84 -9.00 13.78 7.05
C GLY A 84 -7.80 13.40 6.19
N GLY A 85 -7.88 13.75 4.91
CA GLY A 85 -6.80 13.54 3.95
C GLY A 85 -7.08 12.49 2.89
N PHE A 86 -6.10 12.28 2.01
CA PHE A 86 -6.14 11.30 0.93
C PHE A 86 -4.74 10.76 0.65
N CYS A 87 -4.67 9.56 0.06
CA CYS A 87 -3.40 8.96 -0.37
C CYS A 87 -2.80 9.78 -1.52
N ASN A 88 -1.58 10.30 -1.34
CA ASN A 88 -0.84 11.03 -2.38
C ASN A 88 0.29 10.22 -3.01
N HIS A 89 0.27 8.89 -2.88
CA HIS A 89 1.27 8.04 -3.53
C HIS A 89 2.74 8.25 -3.03
N CYS A 90 2.93 8.73 -1.79
CA CYS A 90 4.27 8.89 -1.19
C CYS A 90 4.95 7.57 -0.78
N GLY A 91 4.19 6.48 -0.62
CA GLY A 91 4.72 5.15 -0.29
C GLY A 91 5.12 4.92 1.18
N ASN A 92 5.09 5.93 2.05
CA ASN A 92 5.53 5.74 3.44
C ASN A 92 4.60 4.80 4.23
N CYS A 93 3.28 4.94 4.10
CA CYS A 93 2.30 4.04 4.72
C CYS A 93 2.26 2.64 4.08
N CYS A 94 2.95 2.44 2.95
CA CYS A 94 3.13 1.13 2.31
C CYS A 94 4.29 0.36 2.95
N LEU A 95 4.24 0.24 4.28
CA LEU A 95 5.25 -0.41 5.11
C LEU A 95 6.65 0.18 4.90
N ASP A 96 6.75 1.51 4.85
CA ASP A 96 8.02 2.20 4.65
C ASP A 96 8.66 1.80 3.31
N ARG A 97 7.86 1.93 2.24
CA ARG A 97 8.21 1.62 0.84
C ARG A 97 8.59 0.16 0.53
N ARG A 98 8.38 -0.77 1.48
CA ARG A 98 8.75 -2.19 1.37
C ARG A 98 7.61 -3.12 0.95
N CYS A 99 6.42 -2.58 0.70
CA CYS A 99 5.26 -3.38 0.31
C CYS A 99 5.45 -4.04 -1.07
N LEU A 100 5.08 -5.33 -1.17
CA LEU A 100 5.09 -6.11 -2.40
C LEU A 100 4.29 -5.47 -3.55
N PHE A 101 3.19 -4.81 -3.23
CA PHE A 101 2.32 -4.15 -4.19
C PHE A 101 2.79 -2.74 -4.56
N LEU A 102 3.90 -2.26 -3.99
CA LEU A 102 4.43 -0.95 -4.29
C LEU A 102 5.29 -1.02 -5.56
N GLU A 103 4.90 -0.21 -6.54
CA GLU A 103 5.59 -0.02 -7.80
C GLU A 103 6.20 1.38 -7.81
N LYS A 104 7.44 1.50 -8.30
CA LYS A 104 8.11 2.81 -8.40
C LYS A 104 7.54 3.56 -9.60
N GLY A 105 7.08 4.78 -9.36
CA GLY A 105 6.59 5.70 -10.38
C GLY A 105 7.67 6.62 -10.94
N ARG A 106 7.23 7.73 -11.55
CA ARG A 106 8.10 8.83 -11.96
C ARG A 106 8.34 9.77 -10.78
N GLU A 107 9.46 10.50 -10.80
CA GLU A 107 9.70 11.65 -9.90
C GLU A 107 9.46 11.34 -8.41
N ASN A 108 10.03 10.23 -7.90
CA ASN A 108 9.90 9.80 -6.49
C ASN A 108 8.48 9.49 -6.01
N GLN A 109 7.53 9.27 -6.93
CA GLN A 109 6.20 8.80 -6.59
C GLN A 109 6.13 7.27 -6.58
N TYR A 110 5.18 6.71 -5.84
CA TYR A 110 4.95 5.28 -5.73
C TYR A 110 3.50 4.91 -6.03
N PHE A 111 3.30 3.96 -6.92
CA PHE A 111 1.98 3.45 -7.27
C PHE A 111 1.68 2.18 -6.48
N CYS A 112 0.47 2.09 -5.93
CA CYS A 112 0.00 0.87 -5.30
C CYS A 112 -0.70 0.02 -6.36
N GLY A 113 -0.10 -1.12 -6.71
CA GLY A 113 -0.59 -2.02 -7.75
C GLY A 113 -1.93 -2.70 -7.44
N ILE A 114 -2.47 -2.50 -6.23
CA ILE A 114 -3.80 -2.94 -5.78
C ILE A 114 -4.71 -1.75 -5.41
N PHE A 115 -4.32 -0.52 -5.75
CA PHE A 115 -5.15 0.66 -5.49
C PHE A 115 -6.49 0.54 -6.22
N GLY A 116 -7.60 0.72 -5.51
CA GLY A 116 -8.95 0.60 -6.08
C GLY A 116 -9.49 -0.81 -6.20
N THR A 117 -8.72 -1.85 -5.86
CA THR A 117 -9.22 -3.23 -5.86
C THR A 117 -9.92 -3.59 -4.55
N THR A 118 -10.78 -4.61 -4.59
CA THR A 118 -11.40 -5.19 -3.39
C THR A 118 -10.34 -5.72 -2.42
N LEU A 119 -9.23 -6.26 -2.92
CA LEU A 119 -8.11 -6.72 -2.11
C LEU A 119 -7.57 -5.62 -1.19
N ARG A 120 -7.45 -4.39 -1.68
CA ARG A 120 -7.08 -3.25 -0.81
C ARG A 120 -8.11 -3.04 0.30
N ARG A 121 -9.41 -3.06 -0.04
CA ARG A 121 -10.50 -2.79 0.92
C ARG A 121 -10.54 -3.80 2.07
N PHE A 122 -10.19 -5.06 1.83
CA PHE A 122 -10.24 -6.15 2.81
C PHE A 122 -8.92 -6.40 3.56
N THR A 123 -7.88 -5.58 3.31
CA THR A 123 -6.57 -5.71 3.96
C THR A 123 -6.29 -4.51 4.86
N ASN A 124 -5.23 -4.59 5.65
CA ASN A 124 -4.75 -3.49 6.49
C ASN A 124 -4.60 -2.16 5.71
N CYS A 125 -4.31 -2.24 4.40
CA CYS A 125 -4.20 -1.08 3.51
C CYS A 125 -5.51 -0.30 3.31
N GLY A 126 -6.66 -0.97 3.43
CA GLY A 126 -7.98 -0.34 3.33
C GLY A 126 -8.44 0.31 4.63
N ALA A 127 -7.93 -0.19 5.77
CA ALA A 127 -8.23 0.35 7.09
C ALA A 127 -7.29 1.49 7.51
N TYR A 128 -6.20 1.73 6.77
CA TYR A 128 -5.24 2.77 7.10
C TYR A 128 -5.74 4.18 6.70
N PRO A 129 -5.50 5.21 7.54
CA PRO A 129 -5.00 5.11 8.93
C PRO A 129 -6.14 4.79 9.91
N ILE A 130 -5.82 4.03 10.97
CA ILE A 130 -6.81 3.68 12.01
C ILE A 130 -6.87 4.79 13.08
N ASN A 131 -5.74 5.43 13.39
CA ASN A 131 -5.61 6.46 14.42
C ASN A 131 -4.40 7.38 14.14
N GLN A 132 -4.16 8.37 15.01
CA GLN A 132 -3.01 9.28 14.91
C GLN A 132 -1.67 8.53 14.98
N GLU A 133 -1.57 7.49 15.81
CA GLU A 133 -0.34 6.69 15.95
C GLU A 133 0.09 6.05 14.62
N ASP A 134 -0.86 5.61 13.81
CA ASP A 134 -0.61 5.11 12.46
C ASP A 134 -0.09 6.21 11.52
N ILE A 135 -0.58 7.45 11.64
CA ILE A 135 -0.09 8.58 10.84
C ILE A 135 1.35 8.91 11.23
N ASP A 136 1.62 8.98 12.53
CA ASP A 136 2.94 9.29 13.09
C ASP A 136 3.96 8.20 12.75
N LEU A 137 3.58 6.93 12.89
CA LEU A 137 4.48 5.79 12.65
C LEU A 137 5.04 5.76 11.24
N TYR A 138 4.22 6.12 10.25
CA TYR A 138 4.62 6.14 8.86
C TYR A 138 4.98 7.54 8.37
N ALA A 139 4.97 8.56 9.22
CA ALA A 139 5.21 9.95 8.84
C ALA A 139 4.46 10.31 7.53
N CYS A 140 3.15 10.00 7.49
CA CYS A 140 2.36 10.23 6.29
C CYS A 140 2.05 11.73 6.15
N PRO A 141 2.42 12.38 5.04
CA PRO A 141 2.30 13.83 4.91
C PRO A 141 0.88 14.32 4.65
N THR A 142 -0.07 13.43 4.33
CA THR A 142 -1.39 13.84 3.83
C THR A 142 -2.58 13.44 4.68
N TYR A 143 -2.43 12.45 5.56
CA TYR A 143 -3.47 12.13 6.52
C TYR A 143 -3.27 12.93 7.81
N TYR A 144 -4.38 13.36 8.40
CA TYR A 144 -4.39 14.09 9.66
C TYR A 144 -5.69 13.80 10.41
N VAL A 145 -5.67 14.04 11.72
CA VAL A 145 -6.87 13.92 12.56
C VAL A 145 -7.63 15.24 12.62
N ILE A 146 -8.93 15.18 12.37
CA ILE A 146 -9.90 16.27 12.49
C ILE A 146 -10.57 16.16 13.88
N GLY A 147 -10.24 17.08 14.79
CA GLY A 147 -10.76 17.15 16.16
C GLY A 147 -9.90 18.07 17.03
N PRO A 148 -10.27 18.32 18.31
CA PRO A 148 -9.42 19.10 19.20
C PRO A 148 -8.09 18.36 19.34
N ALA A 149 -7.02 18.98 18.85
CA ALA A 149 -5.68 18.43 18.81
C ALA A 149 -5.27 17.96 20.21
N SER A 150 -5.32 16.65 20.46
CA SER A 150 -4.74 16.09 21.67
C SER A 150 -3.33 15.62 21.33
N ALA A 151 -2.38 16.36 21.89
CA ALA A 151 -0.94 16.14 21.91
C ALA A 151 -0.18 16.54 20.64
N ALA A 152 0.81 17.41 20.85
CA ALA A 152 1.86 17.77 19.92
C ALA A 152 2.41 16.55 19.16
N PRO A 153 2.89 16.73 17.91
CA PRO A 153 3.55 15.66 17.17
C PRO A 153 4.58 15.00 18.07
N ARG A 154 4.37 13.73 18.39
CA ARG A 154 5.36 12.98 19.15
C ARG A 154 6.63 12.95 18.29
N PRO A 155 7.81 13.16 18.88
CA PRO A 155 9.04 13.11 18.10
C PRO A 155 9.06 11.77 17.36
N ILE A 156 9.17 11.86 16.03
CA ILE A 156 9.37 10.72 15.16
C ILE A 156 10.67 10.10 15.66
N VAL A 157 10.58 9.03 16.46
CA VAL A 157 11.77 8.28 16.82
C VAL A 157 12.20 7.62 15.51
N PRO A 158 13.36 7.98 14.93
CA PRO A 158 13.88 7.24 13.80
C PRO A 158 14.13 5.82 14.31
N TRP A 159 13.23 4.90 13.95
CA TRP A 159 13.43 3.48 14.19
C TRP A 159 14.57 3.08 13.27
N PHE A 160 15.76 2.90 13.85
CA PHE A 160 17.00 2.40 13.24
C PHE A 160 16.82 1.78 11.85
N GLY A 161 17.41 2.44 10.85
CA GLY A 161 17.46 1.94 9.48
C GLY A 161 17.40 2.99 8.37
N SER A 162 17.80 4.25 8.61
CA SER A 162 18.10 5.21 7.52
C SER A 162 19.36 4.83 6.71
N ASP A 163 20.07 3.77 7.08
CA ASP A 163 21.31 3.35 6.41
C ASP A 163 21.09 2.50 5.15
N LEU A 164 19.84 2.18 4.79
CA LEU A 164 19.54 1.47 3.52
C LEU A 164 19.57 2.40 2.29
N GLU A 165 19.54 3.72 2.46
CA GLU A 165 19.81 4.65 1.36
C GLU A 165 21.27 4.58 0.90
N THR A 166 22.19 4.19 1.78
CA THR A 166 23.60 3.97 1.46
C THR A 166 23.84 2.64 0.72
N VAL A 167 23.02 1.60 0.97
CA VAL A 167 23.15 0.29 0.28
C VAL A 167 22.48 0.30 -1.10
N SER A 168 21.48 1.16 -1.34
CA SER A 168 20.90 1.30 -2.69
C SER A 168 21.76 2.13 -3.64
N GLN A 169 22.67 2.98 -3.14
CA GLN A 169 23.57 3.79 -3.97
C GLN A 169 24.85 3.04 -4.38
N SER A 170 25.29 2.04 -3.60
CA SER A 170 26.41 1.19 -3.99
C SER A 170 26.07 0.13 -5.03
N ALA A 171 24.78 -0.21 -5.21
CA ALA A 171 24.32 -1.10 -6.28
C ALA A 171 24.18 -0.40 -7.65
N THR A 172 24.20 0.93 -7.71
CA THR A 172 24.10 1.69 -8.97
C THR A 172 25.46 2.20 -9.49
N ALA A 173 26.56 1.95 -8.76
CA ALA A 173 27.90 2.35 -9.19
C ALA A 173 28.58 1.33 -10.12
N ASP A 174 27.97 0.16 -10.36
CA ASP A 174 28.54 -0.91 -11.21
C ASP A 174 27.63 -1.32 -12.38
N GLU A 175 26.81 -0.38 -12.89
CA GLU A 175 26.05 -0.57 -14.14
C GLU A 175 26.64 0.27 -15.27
N GLY A 176 27.98 0.25 -15.37
CA GLY A 176 28.79 0.92 -16.38
C GLY A 176 29.38 -0.04 -17.42
N ARG A 177 28.81 -1.23 -17.64
CA ARG A 177 29.35 -2.17 -18.65
C ARG A 177 28.34 -3.20 -19.18
N ASN A 178 27.29 -2.77 -19.88
CA ASN A 178 26.75 -3.58 -21.00
C ASN A 178 25.80 -2.79 -21.93
N PRO A 179 26.23 -2.34 -23.12
CA PRO A 179 25.33 -1.79 -24.14
C PRO A 179 24.85 -2.91 -25.05
N ALA A 180 23.87 -3.72 -24.63
CA ALA A 180 23.41 -4.80 -25.50
C ALA A 180 21.97 -5.32 -25.28
N ILE A 181 21.03 -4.64 -24.61
CA ILE A 181 19.60 -4.99 -24.73
C ILE A 181 18.73 -3.72 -24.63
N ALA A 182 18.94 -2.79 -25.55
CA ALA A 182 17.96 -1.76 -25.89
C ALA A 182 17.23 -2.20 -27.16
N GLY A 183 16.23 -3.06 -27.01
CA GLY A 183 15.46 -3.57 -28.13
C GLY A 183 14.16 -4.21 -27.69
N ALA A 184 13.06 -3.72 -28.25
CA ALA A 184 11.72 -4.30 -28.23
C ALA A 184 10.87 -4.10 -26.97
N TRP A 185 10.41 -2.87 -26.71
CA TRP A 185 9.00 -2.60 -26.32
C TRP A 185 8.58 -1.20 -26.81
N HIS A 186 8.69 -0.96 -28.12
CA HIS A 186 7.90 0.05 -28.82
C HIS A 186 6.83 -0.69 -29.61
N GLY A 187 5.67 -0.89 -28.98
CA GLY A 187 4.46 -1.38 -29.61
C GLY A 187 3.45 -0.25 -29.69
N ASN A 188 3.26 0.26 -30.90
CA ASN A 188 2.24 1.19 -31.38
C ASN A 188 1.00 1.38 -30.49
N LEU A 189 0.80 2.62 -30.04
CA LEU A 189 -0.53 3.21 -29.93
C LEU A 189 -0.56 4.41 -30.89
N SER A 190 -0.93 4.10 -32.13
CA SER A 190 -1.16 5.07 -33.18
C SER A 190 -2.32 5.99 -32.82
N ALA A 191 -2.13 7.26 -33.10
CA ALA A 191 -3.17 8.27 -33.21
C ALA A 191 -4.19 7.88 -34.29
N ALA A 192 -5.43 7.63 -33.88
CA ALA A 192 -6.67 7.72 -34.65
C ALA A 192 -7.79 7.32 -33.65
N THR A 193 -8.69 8.18 -33.21
CA THR A 193 -9.77 8.72 -34.03
C THR A 193 -10.43 9.85 -33.23
N LEU A 194 -10.12 11.10 -33.60
CA LEU A 194 -11.00 12.24 -33.35
C LEU A 194 -11.91 12.35 -34.57
N ARG A 195 -13.16 11.88 -34.47
CA ARG A 195 -14.25 12.34 -35.32
C ARG A 195 -15.61 11.81 -34.84
N GLY A 196 -16.44 12.77 -34.40
CA GLY A 196 -17.86 12.80 -34.73
C GLY A 196 -18.79 11.94 -33.90
N GLU A 197 -19.27 12.47 -32.77
CA GLU A 197 -20.65 12.24 -32.39
C GLU A 197 -21.36 13.58 -32.17
N THR A 198 -22.51 13.65 -32.82
CA THR A 198 -23.30 14.80 -33.21
C THR A 198 -24.09 15.40 -32.06
N ALA A 199 -24.22 16.72 -32.11
CA ALA A 199 -25.16 17.51 -31.34
C ALA A 199 -26.56 16.89 -31.34
N HIS A 200 -27.09 16.64 -30.14
CA HIS A 200 -28.51 16.37 -29.97
C HIS A 200 -29.22 17.69 -29.66
N ASP A 201 -29.92 18.14 -30.68
CA ASP A 201 -30.85 19.27 -30.73
C ASP A 201 -31.93 19.14 -29.65
N GLN A 202 -31.95 20.06 -28.68
CA GLN A 202 -33.09 20.30 -27.79
C GLN A 202 -33.58 21.72 -28.07
N SER A 203 -34.51 21.84 -29.01
CA SER A 203 -35.35 23.01 -29.18
C SER A 203 -36.81 22.61 -29.43
N ALA A 204 -37.67 23.25 -28.64
CA ALA A 204 -39.11 23.46 -28.81
C ALA A 204 -40.10 22.33 -28.42
N MET A 205 -40.85 22.57 -27.33
CA MET A 205 -42.32 22.65 -27.41
C MET A 205 -42.94 23.37 -26.18
N HIS A 206 -43.45 24.58 -26.45
CA HIS A 206 -44.60 25.33 -25.89
C HIS A 206 -44.99 25.36 -24.38
N PRO A 207 -45.33 26.58 -23.89
CA PRO A 207 -46.39 26.82 -22.91
C PRO A 207 -47.69 27.34 -23.59
N ARG A 208 -48.84 26.88 -23.07
CA ARG A 208 -50.24 27.36 -23.10
C ARG A 208 -51.03 26.19 -22.47
N GLU A 209 -51.80 26.31 -21.41
CA GLU A 209 -52.85 27.29 -21.08
C GLU A 209 -52.89 27.58 -19.57
#